data_AF-X1FYH0-F1
#
_entry.id   AF-X1FYH0-F1
#
_cell.length_a   1.000
_cell.length_b   1.000
_cell.length_c   1.000
_cell.angle_alpha   90.00
_cell.angle_beta   90.00
_cell.angle_gamma   90.00
#
_symmetry.space_group_name_H-M   'P 1'
#
loop_
_entity.id
_entity.type
_entity.pdbx_description
1 polymer ?
#
loop_
_entity_poly.entity_id
_entity_poly.type
_entity_poly.pdbx_seq_one_letter_code
_entity_poly.pdbx_strand_id
1 'polypeptide(L)'
;LSTISRIQKEVSEKAIIINAEGKIPPSNWSDTSSFATVNEILDPNKMLLLGGEEQRYHMIKLSVRCSNKYLEKYPGKGANYVIENIKKDLGGIGGGHKLAGGIKISPNSFHILRENIDKFLE
;
A
#
# COMPACT_ATOMS: atom_id res chain seq x y z
N LEU A 1 10.76 14.28 5.30
CA LEU A 1 11.57 13.40 4.41
C LEU A 1 12.31 12.30 5.20
N SER A 2 12.93 12.64 6.34
CA SER A 2 13.53 11.66 7.28
C SER A 2 12.54 10.73 7.98
N THR A 3 11.23 10.99 7.89
CA THR A 3 10.21 10.26 8.64
C THR A 3 9.99 8.85 8.10
N ILE A 4 9.75 8.67 6.79
CA ILE A 4 9.38 7.35 6.24
C ILE A 4 10.50 6.30 6.37
N SER A 5 11.76 6.72 6.30
CA SER A 5 12.90 5.83 6.53
C SER A 5 12.98 5.33 7.97
N ARG A 6 12.48 6.11 8.93
CA ARG A 6 12.47 5.81 10.37
C ARG A 6 11.20 5.08 10.85
N ILE A 7 10.15 5.02 10.04
CA ILE A 7 8.96 4.23 10.37
C ILE A 7 9.28 2.75 10.20
N GLN A 8 8.91 1.94 11.20
CA GLN A 8 8.96 0.48 11.14
C GLN A 8 8.14 -0.02 9.95
N LYS A 9 8.72 -0.95 9.20
CA LYS A 9 8.16 -1.49 7.96
C LYS A 9 7.99 -2.98 8.11
N GLU A 10 6.92 -3.50 7.57
CA GLU A 10 6.74 -4.93 7.38
C GLU A 10 7.07 -5.22 5.92
N VAL A 11 8.04 -6.11 5.70
CA VAL A 11 8.57 -6.38 4.37
C VAL A 11 8.31 -7.85 4.05
N SER A 12 7.60 -8.09 2.96
CA SER A 12 7.36 -9.41 2.38
C SER A 12 8.25 -9.62 1.16
N GLU A 13 8.06 -10.72 0.41
CA GLU A 13 8.84 -10.95 -0.81
C GLU A 13 8.53 -9.91 -1.89
N LYS A 14 7.27 -9.48 -2.02
CA LYS A 14 6.82 -8.59 -3.10
C LYS A 14 6.30 -7.24 -2.61
N ALA A 15 6.20 -7.01 -1.30
CA ALA A 15 5.59 -5.81 -0.73
C ALA A 15 6.34 -5.20 0.46
N ILE A 16 6.02 -3.94 0.73
CA ILE A 16 6.38 -3.19 1.92
C ILE A 16 5.09 -2.56 2.46
N ILE A 17 4.76 -2.87 3.71
CA ILE A 17 3.62 -2.29 4.42
C ILE A 17 4.13 -1.33 5.49
N ILE A 18 3.56 -0.13 5.54
CA ILE A 18 3.91 0.91 6.50
C ILE A 18 2.64 1.40 7.20
N ASN A 19 2.56 1.14 8.51
CA ASN A 19 1.58 1.80 9.37
C ASN A 19 2.06 3.22 9.72
N ALA A 20 1.40 4.19 9.08
CA ALA A 20 1.63 5.63 9.16
C ALA A 20 0.74 6.33 10.20
N GLU A 21 -0.17 5.62 10.87
CA GLU A 21 -1.01 6.17 11.93
C GLU A 21 -0.17 6.81 13.04
N GLY A 22 -0.57 8.02 13.47
CA GLY A 22 0.15 8.82 14.46
C GLY A 22 1.53 9.33 14.03
N LYS A 23 2.03 8.93 12.86
CA LYS A 23 3.39 9.26 12.37
C LYS A 23 3.36 10.21 11.17
N ILE A 24 2.33 10.11 10.33
CA ILE A 24 2.10 10.97 9.17
C ILE A 24 0.62 11.35 9.18
N PRO A 25 0.26 12.64 8.98
CA PRO A 25 -1.13 13.05 8.85
C PRO A 25 -1.84 12.29 7.72
N PRO A 26 -3.10 11.82 7.91
CA PRO A 26 -3.84 11.10 6.87
C PRO A 26 -3.99 11.83 5.53
N SER A 27 -3.98 13.17 5.55
CA SER A 27 -3.97 14.01 4.36
C SER A 27 -2.74 13.79 3.48
N ASN A 28 -1.61 13.36 4.08
CA ASN A 28 -0.31 13.29 3.41
C ASN A 28 0.09 11.85 3.03
N TRP A 29 -0.72 10.84 3.33
CA TRP A 29 -0.37 9.43 3.04
C TRP A 29 -0.20 9.17 1.54
N SER A 30 -1.06 9.76 0.70
CA SER A 30 -0.97 9.64 -0.76
C SER A 30 0.31 10.27 -1.29
N ASP A 31 0.61 11.50 -0.89
CA ASP A 31 1.79 12.22 -1.38
C ASP A 31 3.07 11.60 -0.85
N THR A 32 3.08 11.17 0.41
CA THR A 32 4.24 10.53 1.03
C THR A 32 4.56 9.19 0.37
N SER A 33 3.54 8.37 0.10
CA SER A 33 3.74 7.08 -0.59
C SER A 33 4.20 7.30 -2.03
N SER A 34 3.62 8.26 -2.74
CA SER A 34 4.03 8.60 -4.11
C SER A 34 5.48 9.10 -4.15
N PHE A 35 5.84 10.03 -3.26
CA PHE A 35 7.19 10.55 -3.15
C PHE A 35 8.20 9.45 -2.86
N ALA A 36 7.89 8.53 -1.93
CA ALA A 36 8.78 7.43 -1.59
C ALA A 36 8.99 6.46 -2.74
N THR A 37 7.94 6.14 -3.50
CA THR A 37 8.03 5.23 -4.64
C THR A 37 8.72 5.87 -5.84
N VAL A 38 8.42 7.12 -6.17
CA VAL A 38 9.03 7.82 -7.33
C VAL A 38 10.52 8.07 -7.12
N ASN A 39 10.92 8.42 -5.90
CA ASN A 39 12.33 8.68 -5.56
C ASN A 39 13.08 7.41 -5.11
N GLU A 40 12.45 6.23 -5.23
CA GLU A 40 13.06 4.94 -4.88
C GLU A 40 13.69 4.91 -3.47
N ILE A 41 13.03 5.59 -2.51
CA ILE A 41 13.48 5.64 -1.10
C ILE A 41 13.37 4.25 -0.45
N LEU A 42 12.44 3.45 -0.96
CA LEU A 42 12.24 2.06 -0.61
C LEU A 42 12.55 1.19 -1.84
N ASP A 43 12.70 -0.12 -1.65
CA ASP A 43 13.01 -1.05 -2.73
C ASP A 43 12.02 -0.87 -3.91
N PRO A 44 12.50 -0.41 -5.08
CA PRO A 44 11.62 -0.10 -6.20
C PRO A 44 10.99 -1.35 -6.82
N ASN A 45 11.46 -2.55 -6.48
CA ASN A 45 10.92 -3.82 -6.96
C ASN A 45 9.83 -4.41 -6.05
N LYS A 46 9.38 -3.66 -5.04
CA LYS A 46 8.28 -4.05 -4.15
C LYS A 46 7.12 -3.06 -4.23
N MET A 47 5.90 -3.58 -4.08
CA MET A 47 4.68 -2.80 -3.92
C MET A 47 4.70 -2.10 -2.54
N LEU A 48 4.37 -0.81 -2.48
CA LEU A 48 4.22 -0.07 -1.23
C LEU A 48 2.73 0.05 -0.85
N LEU A 49 2.40 -0.35 0.38
CA LEU A 49 1.12 -0.07 1.02
C LEU A 49 1.38 0.82 2.24
N LEU A 50 0.90 2.06 2.20
CA LEU A 50 1.11 3.03 3.27
C LEU A 50 -0.21 3.59 3.75
N GLY A 51 -0.45 3.53 5.06
CA GLY A 51 -1.66 4.08 5.63
C GLY A 51 -1.86 3.69 7.08
N GLY A 52 -3.11 3.68 7.53
CA GLY A 52 -3.45 3.39 8.92
C GLY A 52 -4.96 3.53 9.16
N GLU A 53 -5.38 3.47 10.42
CA GLU A 53 -6.79 3.61 10.77
C GLU A 53 -7.28 5.06 10.58
N GLU A 54 -8.40 5.20 9.89
CA GLU A 54 -9.17 6.44 9.80
C GLU A 54 -10.22 6.44 10.93
N GLN A 55 -9.87 7.08 12.04
CA GLN A 55 -10.63 7.12 13.31
C GLN A 55 -12.13 7.45 13.15
N ARG A 56 -12.51 8.26 12.15
CA ARG A 56 -13.91 8.63 11.91
C ARG A 56 -14.79 7.46 11.45
N TYR A 57 -14.21 6.49 10.76
CA TYR A 57 -14.97 5.41 10.11
C TYR A 57 -14.52 4.00 10.53
N HIS A 58 -13.54 3.90 11.45
CA HIS A 58 -12.94 2.63 11.88
C HIS A 58 -12.54 1.72 10.72
N MET A 59 -12.00 2.33 9.66
CA MET A 59 -11.50 1.63 8.48
C MET A 59 -10.01 1.91 8.31
N ILE A 60 -9.28 0.91 7.82
CA ILE A 60 -7.90 1.10 7.41
C ILE A 60 -7.90 1.69 6.01
N LYS A 61 -7.34 2.89 5.86
CA LYS A 61 -7.13 3.53 4.56
C LYS A 61 -5.68 3.36 4.14
N LEU A 62 -5.46 2.72 2.99
CA LEU A 62 -4.13 2.46 2.42
C LEU A 62 -3.97 3.19 1.09
N SER A 63 -2.81 3.82 0.92
CA SER A 63 -2.29 4.26 -0.38
C SER A 63 -1.43 3.14 -0.94
N VAL A 64 -1.79 2.63 -2.12
CA VAL A 64 -1.08 1.54 -2.80
C VAL A 64 -0.27 2.13 -3.94
N ARG A 65 1.04 1.86 -3.99
CA ARG A 65 1.97 2.44 -4.96
C ARG A 65 2.96 1.39 -5.46
N CYS A 66 3.33 1.46 -6.73
CA CYS A 66 4.47 0.71 -7.27
C CYS A 66 5.27 1.58 -8.24
N SER A 67 6.54 1.22 -8.44
CA SER A 67 7.42 1.92 -9.38
C SER A 67 7.28 1.32 -10.79
N ASN A 68 7.89 1.97 -11.78
CA ASN A 68 8.01 1.38 -13.11
C ASN A 68 8.88 0.10 -13.11
N LYS A 69 9.95 0.03 -12.29
CA LYS A 69 10.79 -1.17 -12.13
C LYS A 69 9.99 -2.36 -11.60
N TYR A 70 9.10 -2.12 -10.64
CA TYR A 70 8.17 -3.14 -10.18
C TYR A 70 7.32 -3.68 -11.33
N LEU A 71 6.80 -2.81 -12.19
CA LEU A 71 5.95 -3.21 -13.32
C LEU A 71 6.71 -3.91 -14.44
N GLU A 72 7.99 -3.63 -14.61
CA GLU A 72 8.87 -4.38 -15.51
C GLU A 72 9.06 -5.81 -14.99
N LYS A 73 9.25 -5.97 -13.68
CA LYS A 73 9.38 -7.28 -13.02
C LYS A 73 8.06 -8.05 -12.96
N TYR A 74 6.94 -7.35 -12.79
CA TYR A 74 5.59 -7.94 -12.66
C TYR A 74 4.59 -7.28 -13.64
N PRO A 75 4.70 -7.56 -14.96
CA PRO A 75 3.84 -6.94 -15.96
C PRO A 75 2.35 -7.19 -15.70
N GLY A 76 1.55 -6.13 -15.80
CA GLY A 76 0.10 -6.18 -15.59
C GLY A 76 -0.36 -6.15 -14.13
N LYS A 77 0.54 -6.38 -13.15
CA LYS A 77 0.21 -6.50 -11.73
C LYS A 77 0.35 -5.18 -10.95
N GLY A 78 -0.15 -4.10 -11.54
CA GLY A 78 -0.08 -2.75 -10.96
C GLY A 78 -0.99 -2.52 -9.76
N ALA A 79 -0.95 -1.33 -9.19
CA ALA A 79 -1.76 -0.98 -8.01
C ALA A 79 -3.26 -1.22 -8.23
N ASN A 80 -3.79 -0.94 -9.42
CA ASN A 80 -5.17 -1.27 -9.79
C ASN A 80 -5.47 -2.77 -9.69
N TYR A 81 -4.63 -3.63 -10.26
CA TYR A 81 -4.80 -5.09 -10.22
C TYR A 81 -4.84 -5.61 -8.78
N VAL A 82 -3.88 -5.16 -7.97
CA VAL A 82 -3.76 -5.58 -6.57
C VAL A 82 -4.96 -5.12 -5.74
N ILE A 83 -5.42 -3.89 -5.93
CA ILE A 83 -6.61 -3.37 -5.23
C ILE A 83 -7.84 -4.21 -5.61
N GLU A 84 -8.02 -4.58 -6.89
CA GLU A 84 -9.15 -5.42 -7.30
C GLU A 84 -9.08 -6.82 -6.65
N ASN A 85 -7.90 -7.44 -6.58
CA ASN A 85 -7.70 -8.71 -5.88
C ASN A 85 -8.06 -8.61 -4.40
N ILE A 86 -7.56 -7.56 -3.71
CA ILE A 86 -7.88 -7.33 -2.30
C ILE A 86 -9.38 -7.16 -2.11
N LYS A 87 -10.05 -6.35 -2.95
CA LYS A 87 -11.50 -6.15 -2.84
C LYS A 87 -12.29 -7.44 -3.06
N LYS A 88 -11.88 -8.25 -4.03
CA LYS A 88 -12.56 -9.51 -4.36
C LYS A 88 -12.56 -10.47 -3.16
N ASP A 89 -11.44 -10.58 -2.47
CA ASP A 89 -11.25 -11.58 -1.43
C ASP A 89 -11.55 -11.07 -0.02
N LEU A 90 -11.26 -9.78 0.25
CA LEU A 90 -11.35 -9.19 1.57
C LEU A 90 -12.40 -8.07 1.70
N GLY A 91 -13.09 -7.75 0.60
CA GLY A 91 -14.02 -6.64 0.51
C GLY A 91 -13.34 -5.26 0.55
N GLY A 92 -14.14 -4.22 0.74
CA GLY A 92 -13.67 -2.84 0.87
C GLY A 92 -13.99 -1.96 -0.33
N ILE A 93 -13.53 -0.71 -0.25
CA ILE A 93 -13.87 0.36 -1.19
C ILE A 93 -12.60 1.03 -1.66
N GLY A 94 -12.38 1.06 -2.97
CA GLY A 94 -11.16 1.62 -3.52
C GLY A 94 -11.06 1.46 -5.03
N GLY A 95 -9.97 1.98 -5.56
CA GLY A 95 -9.63 1.92 -6.97
C GLY A 95 -8.29 2.57 -7.23
N GLY A 96 -7.88 2.57 -8.48
CA GLY A 96 -6.64 3.21 -8.89
C GLY A 96 -6.27 2.94 -10.33
N HIS A 97 -5.04 3.33 -10.65
CA HIS A 97 -4.40 3.12 -11.93
C HIS A 97 -3.18 2.20 -11.76
N LYS A 98 -2.43 2.00 -12.85
CA LYS A 98 -1.30 1.08 -12.92
C LYS A 98 -0.26 1.29 -11.80
N LEU A 99 0.08 2.53 -11.48
CA LEU A 99 1.15 2.87 -10.52
C LEU A 99 0.64 3.24 -9.12
N ALA A 100 -0.62 3.63 -9.02
CA ALA A 100 -1.14 4.31 -7.84
C ALA A 100 -2.63 4.06 -7.67
N GLY A 101 -3.04 3.70 -6.46
CA GLY A 101 -4.43 3.65 -6.05
C GLY A 101 -4.61 3.83 -4.55
N GLY A 102 -5.84 3.66 -4.09
CA GLY A 102 -6.15 3.67 -2.67
C GLY A 102 -7.31 2.73 -2.37
N ILE A 103 -7.28 2.15 -1.17
CA ILE A 103 -8.32 1.24 -0.70
C ILE A 103 -8.62 1.49 0.78
N LYS A 104 -9.90 1.37 1.14
CA LYS A 104 -10.39 1.32 2.50
C LYS A 104 -10.92 -0.09 2.78
N ILE A 105 -10.40 -0.71 3.83
CA ILE A 105 -10.77 -2.06 4.27
C ILE A 105 -11.05 -2.09 5.76
N SER A 106 -11.73 -3.13 6.25
CA SER A 106 -11.93 -3.32 7.69
C SER A 106 -10.60 -3.63 8.39
N PRO A 107 -10.48 -3.39 9.71
CA PRO A 107 -9.30 -3.79 10.49
C PRO A 107 -9.00 -5.29 10.38
N ASN A 108 -10.03 -6.14 10.38
CA ASN A 108 -9.85 -7.60 10.22
C ASN A 108 -9.31 -7.96 8.83
N SER A 109 -9.86 -7.34 7.78
CA SER A 109 -9.35 -7.49 6.41
C SER A 109 -7.88 -7.04 6.31
N PHE A 110 -7.50 -5.96 7.00
CA PHE A 110 -6.12 -5.50 7.01
C PHE A 110 -5.17 -6.46 7.72
N HIS A 111 -5.61 -7.10 8.80
CA HIS A 111 -4.84 -8.14 9.47
C HIS A 111 -4.56 -9.32 8.52
N ILE A 112 -5.60 -9.84 7.85
CA ILE A 112 -5.46 -10.91 6.85
C ILE A 112 -4.55 -10.48 5.70
N LEU A 113 -4.71 -9.25 5.19
CA LEU A 113 -3.88 -8.68 4.14
C LEU A 113 -2.40 -8.66 4.52
N ARG A 114 -2.07 -8.22 5.75
CA ARG A 114 -0.67 -8.15 6.23
C ARG A 114 0.00 -9.52 6.25
N GLU A 115 -0.71 -10.54 6.68
CA GLU A 115 -0.18 -11.91 6.76
C GLU A 115 -0.04 -12.58 5.39
N ASN A 116 -0.79 -12.12 4.39
CA ASN A 116 -0.94 -12.80 3.11
C ASN A 116 -0.66 -11.90 1.89
N ILE A 117 0.03 -10.77 2.07
CA ILE A 117 0.14 -9.73 1.03
C ILE A 117 0.66 -10.28 -0.30
N ASP A 118 1.64 -11.17 -0.27
CA ASP A 118 2.25 -11.72 -1.50
C ASP A 118 1.26 -12.54 -2.33
N LYS A 119 0.21 -13.13 -1.73
CA LYS A 119 -0.86 -13.85 -2.45
C LYS A 119 -1.71 -12.91 -3.30
N PHE A 120 -1.92 -11.68 -2.83
CA PHE A 120 -2.69 -10.67 -3.58
C PHE A 120 -1.86 -10.02 -4.72
N LEU A 121 -0.55 -10.31 -4.75
CA LEU A 121 0.41 -9.85 -5.75
C LEU A 121 0.77 -10.93 -6.79
N GLU A 122 0.19 -12.12 -6.68
CA GLU A 122 0.27 -13.22 -7.66
C GLU A 122 -0.77 -13.08 -8.76
#